data_AF-A0A966WAN9-F1
#
_entry.id   AF-A0A966WAN9-F1
#
_cell.length_a   1.000
_cell.length_b   1.000
_cell.length_c   1.000
_cell.angle_alpha   90.00
_cell.angle_beta   90.00
_cell.angle_gamma   90.00
#
_symmetry.space_group_name_H-M   'P 1'
#
loop_
_entity.id
_entity.type
_entity.pdbx_description
1 polymer ?
#
loop_
_entity_poly.entity_id
_entity_poly.type
_entity_poly.pdbx_seq_one_letter_code
_entity_poly.pdbx_strand_id
1 'polypeptide(L)'
;MTASATRPSRNEQASRDQASAAAPGSTAVQDFPATAPAANPVFYRTYSRKSSQGRESWHEVAERNLEGLRKLGDLNADEVTLLRRMQQQQKALPSGRWLWIGGTEWIERSENFSGAYNCTSTNLVDWDAFGLMMDLAMMGCGTGAI
;
A
#
# COMPACT_ATOMS: atom_id res chain seq x y z
N MET A 1 33.31 -25.94 -24.96
CA MET A 1 32.11 -26.56 -24.39
C MET A 1 30.91 -25.70 -24.78
N THR A 2 30.22 -26.07 -25.85
CA THR A 2 29.05 -25.36 -26.38
C THR A 2 27.79 -26.02 -25.81
N ALA A 3 27.05 -25.29 -24.96
CA ALA A 3 25.78 -25.77 -24.42
C ALA A 3 24.67 -25.59 -25.47
N SER A 4 24.07 -26.70 -25.87
CA SER A 4 22.94 -26.75 -26.81
C SER A 4 21.64 -26.55 -26.04
N ALA A 5 20.85 -25.51 -26.38
CA ALA A 5 19.54 -25.28 -25.79
C ALA A 5 18.49 -26.16 -26.48
N THR A 6 17.99 -27.17 -25.76
CA THR A 6 16.93 -28.07 -26.26
C THR A 6 15.61 -27.31 -26.35
N ARG A 7 15.03 -27.23 -27.56
CA ARG A 7 13.66 -26.71 -27.76
C ARG A 7 12.65 -27.65 -27.10
N PRO A 8 11.66 -27.13 -26.32
CA PRO A 8 10.61 -27.95 -25.73
C PRO A 8 9.75 -28.61 -26.81
N SER A 9 9.20 -29.77 -26.48
CA SER A 9 8.45 -30.60 -27.42
C SER A 9 7.03 -30.07 -27.64
N ARG A 10 6.46 -30.37 -28.82
CA ARG A 10 5.12 -29.93 -29.25
C ARG A 10 3.99 -30.31 -28.27
N ASN A 11 4.20 -31.31 -27.42
CA ASN A 11 3.24 -31.75 -26.40
C ASN A 11 3.24 -30.86 -25.14
N GLU A 12 4.35 -30.18 -24.82
CA GLU A 12 4.41 -29.28 -23.66
C GLU A 12 3.72 -27.94 -23.93
N GLN A 13 3.64 -27.53 -25.20
CA GLN A 13 2.86 -26.35 -25.63
C GLN A 13 1.35 -26.60 -25.56
N ALA A 14 0.87 -27.78 -25.97
CA ALA A 14 -0.55 -28.12 -25.95
C ALA A 14 -1.15 -28.17 -24.52
N SER A 15 -0.34 -28.52 -23.51
CA SER A 15 -0.76 -28.53 -22.09
C SER A 15 -0.91 -27.13 -21.50
N ARG A 16 -0.11 -26.15 -21.97
CA ARG A 16 -0.20 -24.75 -21.50
C ARG A 16 -1.42 -24.02 -22.06
N ASP A 17 -1.88 -24.40 -23.25
CA ASP A 17 -3.01 -23.75 -23.91
C ASP A 17 -4.38 -24.13 -23.31
N GLN A 18 -4.45 -25.18 -22.46
CA GLN A 18 -5.70 -25.64 -21.83
C GLN A 18 -5.92 -25.15 -20.39
N ALA A 19 -4.99 -24.38 -19.80
CA ALA A 19 -5.10 -23.94 -18.40
C ALA A 19 -5.80 -22.57 -18.19
N SER A 20 -6.41 -21.97 -19.22
CA SER A 20 -6.99 -20.62 -19.17
C SER A 20 -8.47 -20.54 -19.58
N ALA A 21 -9.28 -21.53 -19.21
CA ALA A 21 -10.74 -21.39 -19.30
C ALA A 21 -11.30 -20.98 -17.94
N ALA A 22 -11.23 -19.68 -17.63
CA ALA A 22 -11.96 -19.10 -16.51
C ALA A 22 -13.47 -19.14 -16.80
N ALA A 23 -14.26 -19.61 -15.83
CA ALA A 23 -15.71 -19.71 -15.93
C ALA A 23 -16.38 -18.33 -16.14
N PRO A 24 -17.40 -18.21 -17.00
CA PRO A 24 -18.10 -16.95 -17.22
C PRO A 24 -19.13 -16.75 -16.10
N GLY A 25 -18.84 -15.88 -15.12
CA GLY A 25 -19.82 -15.61 -14.06
C GLY A 25 -19.38 -14.75 -12.86
N SER A 26 -18.16 -14.23 -12.83
CA SER A 26 -17.73 -13.27 -11.82
C SER A 26 -17.29 -12.00 -12.53
N THR A 27 -18.17 -11.00 -12.65
CA THR A 27 -17.71 -9.64 -12.90
C THR A 27 -16.96 -9.19 -11.65
N ALA A 28 -15.68 -9.53 -11.60
CA ALA A 28 -14.76 -8.98 -10.63
C ALA A 28 -14.85 -7.47 -10.77
N VAL A 29 -15.39 -6.80 -9.75
CA VAL A 29 -15.37 -5.34 -9.68
C VAL A 29 -13.90 -4.96 -9.81
N GLN A 30 -13.55 -4.24 -10.88
CA GLN A 30 -12.17 -3.77 -11.04
C GLN A 30 -11.91 -2.72 -9.95
N ASP A 31 -10.89 -2.95 -9.12
CA ASP A 31 -10.49 -2.04 -8.04
C ASP A 31 -10.10 -0.64 -8.55
N PHE A 32 -9.68 -0.56 -9.82
CA PHE A 32 -9.26 0.66 -10.47
C PHE A 32 -9.94 0.80 -11.84
N PRO A 33 -10.29 2.03 -12.27
CA PRO A 33 -10.90 2.24 -13.58
C PRO A 33 -9.92 1.93 -14.71
N ALA A 34 -10.43 1.46 -15.85
CA ALA A 34 -9.63 1.19 -17.05
C ALA A 34 -8.84 2.41 -17.56
N THR A 35 -9.28 3.62 -17.22
CA THR A 35 -8.59 4.89 -17.51
C THR A 35 -7.31 5.11 -16.68
N ALA A 36 -7.03 4.25 -15.69
CA ALA A 36 -5.85 4.32 -14.83
C ALA A 36 -4.93 3.11 -15.04
N PRO A 37 -4.27 2.97 -16.21
CA PRO A 37 -3.50 1.77 -16.56
C PRO A 37 -2.30 1.52 -15.62
N ALA A 38 -1.77 2.57 -14.99
CA ALA A 38 -0.68 2.45 -14.03
C ALA A 38 -1.13 2.10 -12.60
N ALA A 39 -2.44 2.12 -12.29
CA ALA A 39 -2.91 1.97 -10.92
C ALA A 39 -2.56 0.61 -10.33
N ASN A 40 -2.84 -0.48 -11.04
CA ASN A 40 -2.49 -1.83 -10.60
C ASN A 40 -0.98 -2.01 -10.34
N PRO A 41 -0.08 -1.75 -11.31
CA PRO A 41 1.35 -1.94 -11.07
C PRO A 41 1.89 -1.02 -9.97
N VAL A 42 1.41 0.23 -9.85
CA VAL A 42 1.80 1.14 -8.76
C VAL A 42 1.30 0.64 -7.41
N PHE A 43 0.04 0.22 -7.31
CA PHE A 43 -0.54 -0.30 -6.08
C PHE A 43 0.21 -1.53 -5.58
N TYR A 44 0.35 -2.56 -6.42
CA TYR A 44 0.95 -3.82 -6.01
C TYR A 44 2.44 -3.69 -5.70
N ARG A 45 3.17 -2.79 -6.35
CA ARG A 45 4.60 -2.58 -6.01
C ARG A 45 4.83 -1.70 -4.79
N THR A 46 3.87 -0.84 -4.41
CA THR A 46 4.11 0.25 -3.45
C THR A 46 3.32 0.11 -2.15
N TYR A 47 2.04 -0.27 -2.21
CA TYR A 47 1.14 -0.19 -1.05
C TYR A 47 0.65 -1.56 -0.57
N SER A 48 0.53 -2.51 -1.48
CA SER A 48 0.23 -3.91 -1.13
C SER A 48 1.39 -4.50 -0.34
N ARG A 49 1.14 -4.95 0.90
CA ARG A 49 2.13 -5.67 1.71
C ARG A 49 2.06 -7.16 1.40
N LYS A 50 3.18 -7.86 1.62
CA LYS A 50 3.27 -9.31 1.48
C LYS A 50 3.09 -9.98 2.84
N SER A 51 2.22 -10.97 2.90
CA SER A 51 2.02 -11.88 4.03
C SER A 51 2.29 -13.33 3.61
N SER A 52 2.11 -14.27 4.52
CA SER A 52 2.14 -15.71 4.22
C SER A 52 1.03 -16.14 3.27
N GLN A 53 -0.08 -15.40 3.21
CA GLN A 53 -1.23 -15.69 2.36
C GLN A 53 -1.15 -15.04 0.97
N GLY A 54 -0.16 -14.19 0.73
CA GLY A 54 0.02 -13.51 -0.55
C GLY A 54 0.21 -12.01 -0.39
N ARG A 55 -0.22 -11.25 -1.39
CA ARG A 55 -0.17 -9.79 -1.40
C ARG A 55 -1.56 -9.23 -1.08
N GLU A 56 -1.63 -8.19 -0.25
CA GLU A 56 -2.90 -7.50 0.01
C GLU A 56 -3.52 -6.98 -1.29
N SER A 57 -4.81 -7.20 -1.45
CA SER A 57 -5.69 -6.56 -2.44
C SER A 57 -5.97 -5.09 -2.08
N TRP A 58 -6.49 -4.31 -3.02
CA TRP A 58 -6.87 -2.92 -2.76
C TRP A 58 -7.89 -2.80 -1.63
N HIS A 59 -8.90 -3.69 -1.63
CA HIS A 59 -9.93 -3.74 -0.60
C HIS A 59 -9.34 -3.99 0.80
N GLU A 60 -8.42 -4.96 0.94
CA GLU A 60 -7.77 -5.25 2.23
C GLU A 60 -6.96 -4.07 2.74
N VAL A 61 -6.19 -3.41 1.85
CA VAL A 61 -5.46 -2.19 2.21
C VAL A 61 -6.42 -1.09 2.62
N ALA A 62 -7.51 -0.85 1.87
CA ALA A 62 -8.48 0.19 2.18
C ALA A 62 -9.15 -0.03 3.55
N GLU A 63 -9.63 -1.24 3.84
CA GLU A 63 -10.29 -1.55 5.11
C GLU A 63 -9.32 -1.48 6.30
N ARG A 64 -8.09 -2.00 6.16
CA ARG A 64 -7.04 -1.86 7.18
C ARG A 64 -6.78 -0.39 7.52
N ASN A 65 -6.66 0.43 6.49
CA ASN A 65 -6.41 1.87 6.63
C ASN A 65 -7.58 2.59 7.28
N LEU A 66 -8.82 2.29 6.87
CA LEU A 66 -10.03 2.87 7.42
C LEU A 66 -10.21 2.52 8.89
N GLU A 67 -9.97 1.27 9.27
CA GLU A 67 -10.02 0.84 10.67
C GLU A 67 -8.92 1.52 11.50
N GLY A 68 -7.72 1.67 10.94
CA GLY A 68 -6.66 2.46 11.56
C GLY A 68 -7.08 3.91 11.82
N LEU A 69 -7.71 4.56 10.84
CA LEU A 69 -8.22 5.93 10.99
C LEU A 69 -9.37 6.02 11.99
N ARG A 70 -10.27 5.04 12.00
CA ARG A 70 -11.38 4.98 12.95
C ARG A 70 -10.87 4.97 14.39
N LYS A 71 -9.89 4.11 14.68
CA LYS A 71 -9.26 4.04 16.01
C LYS A 71 -8.49 5.32 16.35
N LEU A 72 -7.68 5.83 15.43
CA LEU A 72 -6.83 7.01 15.65
C LEU A 72 -7.65 8.29 15.88
N GLY A 73 -8.72 8.47 15.09
CA GLY A 73 -9.55 9.66 15.11
C GLY A 73 -10.79 9.57 15.99
N ASP A 74 -10.99 8.45 16.70
CA ASP A 74 -12.22 8.14 17.45
C ASP A 74 -13.49 8.39 16.61
N LEU A 75 -13.48 7.90 15.37
CA LEU A 75 -14.50 8.22 14.38
C LEU A 75 -15.81 7.48 14.64
N ASN A 76 -16.92 8.18 14.48
CA ASN A 76 -18.26 7.60 14.57
C ASN A 76 -18.66 6.85 13.29
N ALA A 77 -19.79 6.14 13.34
CA ALA A 77 -20.25 5.29 12.24
C ALA A 77 -20.55 6.07 10.94
N ASP A 78 -21.06 7.30 11.06
CA ASP A 78 -21.39 8.14 9.89
C ASP A 78 -20.12 8.65 9.22
N GLU A 79 -19.10 9.03 10.01
CA GLU A 79 -17.78 9.43 9.51
C GLU A 79 -17.07 8.28 8.81
N VAL A 80 -17.07 7.08 9.40
CA VAL A 80 -16.51 5.87 8.77
C VAL A 80 -17.22 5.56 7.46
N THR A 81 -18.55 5.68 7.43
CA THR A 81 -19.36 5.47 6.22
C THR A 81 -19.01 6.48 5.13
N LEU A 82 -18.86 7.76 5.50
CA LEU A 82 -18.44 8.80 4.58
C LEU A 82 -17.04 8.53 4.00
N LEU A 83 -16.06 8.22 4.87
CA LEU A 83 -14.70 7.93 4.45
C LEU A 83 -14.62 6.70 3.54
N ARG A 84 -15.33 5.62 3.89
CA ARG A 84 -15.42 4.42 3.04
C ARG A 84 -15.93 4.76 1.64
N ARG A 85 -17.02 5.54 1.55
CA ARG A 85 -17.58 5.98 0.27
C ARG A 85 -16.59 6.83 -0.53
N MET A 86 -15.86 7.74 0.12
CA MET A 86 -14.85 8.58 -0.56
C MET A 86 -13.65 7.78 -1.06
N GLN A 87 -13.19 6.79 -0.28
CA GLN A 87 -12.10 5.88 -0.67
C GLN A 87 -12.51 4.96 -1.83
N GLN A 88 -13.70 4.35 -1.76
CA GLN A 88 -14.22 3.49 -2.82
C GLN A 88 -14.38 4.24 -4.15
N GLN A 89 -14.80 5.50 -4.09
CA GLN A 89 -14.90 6.37 -5.26
C GLN A 89 -13.56 7.02 -5.65
N GLN A 90 -12.47 6.72 -4.93
CA GLN A 90 -11.13 7.31 -5.11
C GLN A 90 -11.13 8.85 -5.14
N LYS A 91 -12.07 9.47 -4.43
CA LYS A 91 -12.20 10.94 -4.32
C LYS A 91 -11.32 11.51 -3.20
N ALA A 92 -11.09 10.72 -2.17
CA ALA A 92 -10.17 11.06 -1.09
C ALA A 92 -9.47 9.79 -0.61
N LEU A 93 -8.15 9.88 -0.49
CA LEU A 93 -7.29 8.83 0.04
C LEU A 93 -6.38 9.43 1.11
N PRO A 94 -5.98 8.64 2.12
CA PRO A 94 -4.97 9.09 3.05
C PRO A 94 -3.61 9.17 2.34
N SER A 95 -2.58 9.70 3.02
CA SER A 95 -1.24 9.81 2.45
C SER A 95 -0.69 8.44 2.02
N GLY A 96 0.25 8.42 1.06
CA GLY A 96 0.90 7.17 0.64
C GLY A 96 1.57 6.41 1.79
N ARG A 97 2.09 7.14 2.80
CA ARG A 97 2.58 6.53 4.04
C ARG A 97 1.48 5.80 4.79
N TRP A 98 0.35 6.47 5.01
CA TRP A 98 -0.75 5.84 5.71
C TRP A 98 -1.22 4.61 4.93
N LEU A 99 -1.42 4.71 3.61
CA LEU A 99 -1.72 3.55 2.76
C LEU A 99 -0.77 2.36 3.01
N TRP A 100 0.53 2.64 3.23
CA TRP A 100 1.53 1.62 3.54
C TRP A 100 1.48 1.08 4.99
N ILE A 101 1.29 1.91 6.02
CA ILE A 101 1.44 1.51 7.44
C ILE A 101 0.19 1.60 8.32
N GLY A 102 -0.83 2.34 7.90
CA GLY A 102 -2.00 2.70 8.72
C GLY A 102 -2.89 1.52 9.07
N GLY A 103 -3.04 1.19 10.35
CA GLY A 103 -3.73 -0.03 10.79
C GLY A 103 -2.88 -1.30 10.75
N THR A 104 -1.55 -1.19 10.59
CA THR A 104 -0.63 -2.31 10.93
C THR A 104 -0.27 -2.30 12.41
N GLU A 105 0.09 -3.45 12.96
CA GLU A 105 0.66 -3.55 14.31
C GLU A 105 1.94 -2.72 14.50
N TRP A 106 2.67 -2.43 13.41
CA TRP A 106 3.89 -1.62 13.50
C TRP A 106 3.57 -0.19 13.94
N ILE A 107 2.54 0.45 13.38
CA ILE A 107 2.18 1.83 13.73
C ILE A 107 1.43 1.94 15.07
N GLU A 108 0.90 0.82 15.58
CA GLU A 108 0.27 0.77 16.91
C GLU A 108 1.30 0.87 18.06
N ARG A 109 2.60 0.66 17.78
CA ARG A 109 3.67 0.84 18.77
C ARG A 109 3.95 2.32 18.99
N SER A 110 3.97 2.74 20.25
CA SER A 110 4.18 4.14 20.65
C SER A 110 5.45 4.76 20.08
N GLU A 111 6.52 3.98 19.96
CA GLU A 111 7.82 4.46 19.48
C GLU A 111 7.78 4.82 17.98
N ASN A 112 6.79 4.29 17.24
CA ASN A 112 6.67 4.45 15.80
C ASN A 112 5.74 5.60 15.38
N PHE A 113 5.25 6.41 16.33
CA PHE A 113 4.27 7.47 16.04
C PHE A 113 4.74 8.43 14.93
N SER A 114 6.04 8.76 14.90
CA SER A 114 6.65 9.61 13.87
C SER A 114 6.54 9.02 12.47
N GLY A 115 6.41 7.69 12.37
CA GLY A 115 6.16 6.97 11.13
C GLY A 115 4.83 7.33 10.46
N ALA A 116 3.85 7.90 11.18
CA ALA A 116 2.63 8.41 10.54
C ALA A 116 2.86 9.71 9.75
N TYR A 117 3.95 10.43 9.99
CA TYR A 117 4.26 11.72 9.39
C TYR A 117 5.32 11.58 8.29
N ASN A 118 5.10 12.26 7.17
CA ASN A 118 6.02 12.26 6.03
C ASN A 118 6.90 13.50 5.93
N CYS A 119 6.50 14.59 6.58
CA CYS A 119 7.14 15.89 6.43
C CYS A 119 7.25 16.55 7.81
N THR A 120 8.37 17.19 8.07
CA THR A 120 8.60 18.00 9.27
C THR A 120 9.35 19.28 8.92
N SER A 121 9.18 20.31 9.77
CA SER A 121 9.94 21.55 9.75
C SER A 121 10.42 21.82 11.17
N THR A 122 11.73 21.90 11.36
CA THR A 122 12.36 22.04 12.68
C THR A 122 13.34 23.21 12.65
N ASN A 123 13.27 24.09 13.66
CA ASN A 123 14.28 25.14 13.86
C ASN A 123 15.60 24.48 14.30
N LEU A 124 16.67 24.66 13.52
CA LEU A 124 17.96 24.02 13.80
C LEU A 124 18.80 24.88 14.77
N VAL A 125 18.41 24.89 16.04
CA VAL A 125 19.00 25.77 17.07
C VAL A 125 20.17 25.14 17.84
N ASP A 126 20.25 23.81 17.89
CA ASP A 126 21.27 23.05 18.62
C ASP A 126 21.46 21.63 18.06
N TRP A 127 22.35 20.86 18.71
CA TRP A 127 22.66 19.48 18.32
C TRP A 127 21.53 18.49 18.59
N ASP A 128 20.67 18.76 19.56
CA ASP A 128 19.52 17.91 19.85
C ASP A 128 18.47 18.05 18.74
N ALA A 129 18.24 19.27 18.25
CA ALA A 129 17.42 19.52 17.07
C ALA A 129 17.98 18.82 15.83
N PHE A 130 19.29 18.83 15.65
CA PHE A 130 19.94 18.06 14.57
C PHE A 130 19.71 16.56 14.73
N GLY A 131 19.90 16.02 15.93
CA GLY A 131 19.66 14.60 16.26
C GLY A 131 18.22 14.19 15.95
N LEU A 132 17.26 14.98 16.41
CA LEU A 132 15.83 14.77 16.12
C LEU A 132 15.54 14.76 14.61
N MET A 133 16.11 15.70 13.85
CA MET A 133 15.93 15.71 12.40
C MET A 133 16.46 14.44 11.74
N MET A 134 17.57 13.89 12.22
CA MET A 134 18.09 12.63 11.69
C MET A 134 17.23 11.43 12.11
N ASP A 135 16.74 11.39 13.35
CA ASP A 135 15.82 10.34 13.80
C ASP A 135 14.54 10.32 12.95
N LEU A 136 13.96 11.49 12.67
CA LEU A 136 12.79 11.62 11.80
C LEU A 136 13.11 11.22 10.35
N ALA A 137 14.29 11.59 9.83
CA ALA A 137 14.74 11.17 8.50
C ALA A 137 14.87 9.64 8.39
N MET A 138 15.39 8.99 9.43
CA MET A 138 15.51 7.53 9.50
C MET A 138 14.15 6.82 9.60
N MET A 139 13.14 7.49 10.13
CA MET A 139 11.73 7.05 10.06
C MET A 139 11.07 7.33 8.70
N GLY A 140 11.84 7.84 7.73
CA GLY A 140 11.40 8.12 6.37
C GLY A 140 10.66 9.45 6.21
N CYS A 141 10.77 10.37 7.17
CA CYS A 141 10.22 11.71 7.06
C CYS A 141 11.18 12.61 6.26
N GLY A 142 10.67 13.43 5.34
CA GLY A 142 11.42 14.55 4.79
C GLY A 142 11.58 15.63 5.86
N THR A 143 12.83 16.02 6.16
CA THR A 143 13.15 16.96 7.23
C THR A 143 13.63 18.30 6.67
N GLY A 144 12.82 19.36 6.87
CA GLY A 144 13.17 20.73 6.55
C GLY A 144 13.78 21.45 7.75
N ALA A 145 14.95 22.06 7.58
CA ALA A 145 15.51 22.99 8.55
C ALA A 145 15.05 24.41 8.23
N ILE A 146 14.64 25.14 9.26
CA ILE A 146 14.41 26.59 9.22
C ILE A 146 15.30 27.32 10.22
#